data_AF-A0A1I3Q097-F1
#
_entry.id   AF-A0A1I3Q097-F1
#
_cell.length_a   1.000
_cell.length_b   1.000
_cell.length_c   1.000
_cell.angle_alpha   90.00
_cell.angle_beta   90.00
_cell.angle_gamma   90.00
#
_symmetry.space_group_name_H-M   'P 1'
#
loop_
_entity.id
_entity.type
_entity.pdbx_description
1 polymer ?
#
loop_
_entity_poly.entity_id
_entity_poly.type
_entity_poly.pdbx_seq_one_letter_code
_entity_poly.pdbx_strand_id
1 'polypeptide(L)'
;MNINFPTSFAIGISVAFVAAAALLPAQAHADESGTFTGASDHVTTGGVSIVKTPAGGTLLVLDADFSLDGAPDPRVILGRDGAPVDAADLGALTNLNGLQAYVVPATLDLSTLDEVYIWCEEFSVPLGFADLN
;
A
#
# COMPACT_ATOMS: atom_id res chain seq x y z
N MET A 1 -38.36 -25.16 65.79
CA MET A 1 -38.84 -23.87 65.26
C MET A 1 -38.69 -23.94 63.75
N ASN A 2 -39.82 -24.02 63.05
CA ASN A 2 -39.91 -24.15 61.61
C ASN A 2 -39.85 -22.72 61.02
N ILE A 3 -38.95 -22.45 60.07
CA ILE A 3 -39.16 -21.31 59.17
C ILE A 3 -38.72 -21.69 57.76
N ASN A 4 -39.76 -21.83 56.97
CA ASN A 4 -39.83 -22.08 55.55
C ASN A 4 -39.57 -20.73 54.83
N PHE A 5 -38.77 -20.72 53.76
CA PHE A 5 -38.74 -19.60 52.83
C PHE A 5 -38.97 -20.11 51.41
N PRO A 6 -39.86 -19.45 50.63
CA PRO A 6 -40.35 -19.97 49.37
C PRO A 6 -39.44 -19.65 48.19
N THR A 7 -39.50 -20.57 47.23
CA THR A 7 -39.39 -20.46 45.77
C THR A 7 -39.06 -19.11 45.12
N SER A 8 -38.27 -19.25 44.05
CA SER A 8 -38.28 -18.49 42.78
C SER A 8 -37.18 -17.45 42.60
N PHE A 9 -36.18 -17.79 41.80
CA PHE A 9 -35.72 -16.91 40.73
C PHE A 9 -35.37 -17.76 39.49
N ALA A 10 -36.13 -17.53 38.43
CA ALA A 10 -35.99 -18.17 37.14
C ALA A 10 -34.88 -17.50 36.31
N ILE A 11 -34.12 -18.35 35.63
CA ILE A 11 -33.64 -18.28 34.24
C ILE A 11 -33.49 -16.88 33.63
N GLY A 12 -32.26 -16.58 33.18
CA GLY A 12 -32.01 -15.50 32.23
C GLY A 12 -30.54 -15.28 31.88
N ILE A 13 -29.72 -16.33 31.72
CA ILE A 13 -28.39 -16.14 31.12
C ILE A 13 -28.57 -16.07 29.60
N SER A 14 -28.79 -14.86 29.10
CA SER A 14 -28.66 -14.58 27.67
C SER A 14 -27.16 -14.57 27.34
N VAL A 15 -26.63 -15.71 26.91
CA VAL A 15 -25.32 -15.74 26.24
C VAL A 15 -25.54 -15.19 24.83
N ALA A 16 -25.38 -13.88 24.65
CA ALA A 16 -25.24 -13.31 23.34
C ALA A 16 -23.89 -13.76 22.77
N PHE A 17 -23.93 -14.78 21.91
CA PHE A 17 -22.78 -15.20 21.12
C PHE A 17 -22.54 -14.12 20.07
N VAL A 18 -21.66 -13.15 20.38
CA VAL A 18 -21.21 -12.17 19.39
C VAL A 18 -20.31 -12.94 18.42
N ALA A 19 -20.84 -13.21 17.23
CA ALA A 19 -20.05 -13.75 16.13
C ALA A 19 -18.98 -12.71 15.76
N ALA A 20 -17.73 -12.95 16.19
CA ALA A 20 -16.58 -12.25 15.66
C ALA A 20 -16.42 -12.71 14.20
N ALA A 21 -16.94 -11.94 13.26
CA ALA A 21 -16.59 -12.10 11.85
C ALA A 21 -15.09 -11.80 11.74
N ALA A 22 -14.29 -12.84 11.53
CA ALA A 22 -12.89 -12.70 11.19
C ALA A 22 -12.79 -11.88 9.90
N LEU A 23 -12.37 -10.62 10.02
CA LEU A 23 -11.81 -9.85 8.92
C LEU A 23 -10.51 -10.53 8.54
N LEU A 24 -10.61 -11.55 7.68
CA LEU A 24 -9.43 -12.06 6.98
C LEU A 24 -8.85 -10.86 6.20
N PRO A 25 -7.53 -10.65 6.20
CA PRO A 25 -6.96 -9.71 5.25
C PRO A 25 -7.36 -10.21 3.87
N ALA A 26 -8.13 -9.40 3.14
CA ALA A 26 -8.28 -9.59 1.71
C ALA A 26 -6.86 -9.70 1.19
N GLN A 27 -6.51 -10.87 0.67
CA GLN A 27 -5.20 -11.12 0.08
C GLN A 27 -5.18 -10.22 -1.14
N ALA A 28 -4.65 -9.02 -0.97
CA ALA A 28 -4.29 -8.14 -2.06
C ALA A 28 -3.30 -8.95 -2.89
N HIS A 29 -3.78 -9.52 -3.99
CA HIS A 29 -2.91 -10.14 -4.96
C HIS A 29 -2.15 -8.99 -5.60
N ALA A 30 -0.86 -8.89 -5.29
CA ALA A 30 0.05 -8.09 -6.09
C ALA A 30 0.11 -8.74 -7.47
N ASP A 31 -0.28 -7.99 -8.50
CA ASP A 31 -0.21 -8.48 -9.88
C ASP A 31 1.23 -8.38 -10.41
N GLU A 32 1.96 -7.37 -9.98
CA GLU A 32 3.35 -7.10 -10.35
C GLU A 32 4.08 -6.50 -9.15
N SER A 33 5.37 -6.77 -8.98
CA SER A 33 6.16 -6.26 -7.86
C SER A 33 7.63 -6.03 -8.19
N GLY A 34 8.27 -5.18 -7.40
CA GLY A 34 9.68 -4.79 -7.56
C GLY A 34 10.35 -4.45 -6.24
N THR A 35 11.67 -4.23 -6.30
CA THR A 35 12.47 -3.76 -5.16
C THR A 35 13.31 -2.57 -5.60
N PHE A 36 13.32 -1.50 -4.80
CA PHE A 36 14.04 -0.30 -5.16
C PHE A 36 15.56 -0.48 -5.11
N THR A 37 16.20 0.11 -6.11
CA THR A 37 17.63 0.40 -6.14
C THR A 37 17.81 1.92 -6.11
N GLY A 38 18.71 2.42 -5.28
CA GLY A 38 19.06 3.84 -5.21
C GLY A 38 19.73 4.36 -6.50
N ALA A 39 19.54 5.64 -6.79
CA ALA A 39 20.09 6.31 -7.97
C ALA A 39 20.54 7.74 -7.62
N SER A 40 21.37 8.34 -8.49
CA SER A 40 21.82 9.74 -8.35
C SER A 40 22.40 10.10 -6.97
N ASP A 41 23.22 9.22 -6.40
CA ASP A 41 23.82 9.34 -5.06
C ASP A 41 22.82 9.33 -3.89
N HIS A 42 21.59 8.85 -4.10
CA HIS A 42 20.59 8.63 -3.07
C HIS A 42 20.42 7.16 -2.72
N VAL A 43 20.11 6.90 -1.44
CA VAL A 43 19.70 5.59 -0.93
C VAL A 43 18.18 5.50 -0.97
N THR A 44 17.68 4.60 -1.83
CA THR A 44 16.29 4.18 -1.87
C THR A 44 16.23 2.66 -1.75
N THR A 45 15.39 2.14 -0.86
CA THR A 45 15.26 0.70 -0.56
C THR A 45 13.81 0.30 -0.29
N GLY A 46 13.56 -1.01 -0.20
CA GLY A 46 12.26 -1.60 0.11
C GLY A 46 11.46 -2.02 -1.13
N GLY A 47 10.29 -2.59 -0.90
CA GLY A 47 9.45 -3.15 -1.96
C GLY A 47 8.43 -2.17 -2.55
N VAL A 48 7.96 -2.50 -3.75
CA VAL A 48 6.79 -1.88 -4.39
C VAL A 48 5.94 -2.95 -5.06
N SER A 49 4.62 -2.77 -5.05
CA SER A 49 3.67 -3.67 -5.70
C SER A 49 2.50 -2.94 -6.36
N ILE A 50 1.98 -3.52 -7.43
CA ILE A 50 0.72 -3.12 -8.05
C ILE A 50 -0.39 -4.03 -7.53
N VAL A 51 -1.41 -3.44 -6.92
CA VAL A 51 -2.53 -4.15 -6.29
C VAL A 51 -3.85 -3.76 -6.94
N LYS A 52 -4.60 -4.74 -7.43
CA LYS A 52 -6.01 -4.56 -7.82
C LYS A 52 -6.91 -4.57 -6.60
N THR A 53 -7.77 -3.57 -6.50
CA THR A 53 -8.76 -3.46 -5.43
C THR A 53 -10.03 -4.24 -5.80
N PRO A 54 -10.80 -4.74 -4.80
CA PRO A 54 -12.08 -5.39 -5.04
C PRO A 54 -13.13 -4.50 -5.73
N ALA A 55 -12.96 -3.17 -5.65
CA ALA A 55 -13.82 -2.19 -6.30
C ALA A 55 -13.44 -1.92 -7.78
N GLY A 56 -12.41 -2.60 -8.31
CA GLY A 56 -11.96 -2.47 -9.70
C GLY A 56 -10.97 -1.34 -9.96
N GLY A 57 -10.50 -0.63 -8.93
CA GLY A 57 -9.39 0.32 -9.03
C GLY A 57 -8.02 -0.36 -8.85
N THR A 58 -6.95 0.34 -9.21
CA THR A 58 -5.57 -0.13 -9.05
C THR A 58 -4.79 0.81 -8.15
N LEU A 59 -3.95 0.24 -7.29
CA LEU A 59 -3.05 0.96 -6.40
C LEU A 59 -1.60 0.55 -6.68
N LEU A 60 -0.69 1.50 -6.62
CA LEU A 60 0.73 1.25 -6.44
C LEU A 60 1.03 1.40 -4.94
N VAL A 61 1.59 0.37 -4.33
CA VAL A 61 1.86 0.30 -2.90
C VAL A 61 3.36 0.21 -2.70
N LEU A 62 3.93 1.18 -1.98
CA LEU A 62 5.29 1.05 -1.44
C LEU A 62 5.18 0.28 -0.12
N ASP A 63 6.03 -0.73 0.05
CA ASP A 63 5.94 -1.68 1.16
C ASP A 63 6.37 -1.05 2.51
N ALA A 64 6.11 -1.78 3.59
CA ALA A 64 6.40 -1.30 4.95
C ALA A 64 7.90 -1.06 5.22
N ASP A 65 8.78 -1.65 4.42
CA ASP A 65 10.24 -1.49 4.48
C ASP A 65 10.77 -0.42 3.51
N PHE A 66 9.89 0.27 2.78
CA PHE A 66 10.28 1.38 1.92
C PHE A 66 11.04 2.46 2.70
N SER A 67 12.14 2.96 2.12
CA SER A 67 12.92 4.06 2.67
C SER A 67 13.61 4.86 1.57
N LEU A 68 13.59 6.18 1.72
CA LEU A 68 14.35 7.17 0.97
C LEU A 68 15.13 8.06 1.95
N ASP A 69 16.40 8.34 1.67
CA ASP A 69 17.26 9.18 2.51
C ASP A 69 16.92 10.69 2.50
N GLY A 70 16.26 11.17 1.45
CA GLY A 70 15.58 12.47 1.39
C GLY A 70 15.81 13.23 0.09
N ALA A 71 14.87 14.08 -0.28
CA ALA A 71 14.99 15.00 -1.42
C ALA A 71 14.04 16.21 -1.26
N PRO A 72 14.25 17.32 -1.99
CA PRO A 72 13.39 18.50 -1.89
C PRO A 72 11.95 18.27 -2.39
N ASP A 73 11.79 17.54 -3.51
CA ASP A 73 10.48 17.28 -4.12
C ASP A 73 10.39 15.86 -4.72
N PRO A 74 10.37 14.81 -3.87
CA PRO A 74 10.24 13.43 -4.32
C PRO A 74 8.80 13.11 -4.79
N ARG A 75 8.70 12.42 -5.91
CA ARG A 75 7.46 12.01 -6.60
C ARG A 75 7.47 10.51 -6.86
N VAL A 76 6.30 9.89 -6.93
CA VAL A 76 6.13 8.51 -7.37
C VAL A 76 5.61 8.53 -8.80
N ILE A 77 6.37 7.98 -9.73
CA ILE A 77 6.07 8.04 -11.17
C ILE A 77 6.35 6.68 -11.81
N LEU A 78 5.44 6.24 -12.66
CA LEU A 78 5.65 5.04 -13.48
C LEU A 78 6.51 5.38 -14.70
N GLY A 79 7.29 4.41 -15.14
CA GLY A 79 8.22 4.54 -16.26
C GLY A 79 8.20 3.33 -17.17
N ARG A 80 9.01 3.44 -18.22
CA ARG A 80 9.33 2.39 -19.19
C ARG A 80 10.59 2.75 -19.93
N ASP A 81 11.23 1.75 -20.53
CA ASP A 81 12.42 1.92 -21.38
C ASP A 81 13.55 2.71 -20.67
N GLY A 82 13.67 2.56 -19.34
CA GLY A 82 14.67 3.23 -18.51
C GLY A 82 14.39 4.72 -18.23
N ALA A 83 13.14 5.17 -18.36
CA ALA A 83 12.76 6.56 -18.12
C ALA A 83 11.36 6.72 -17.49
N PRO A 84 11.17 7.73 -16.62
CA PRO A 84 9.84 8.07 -16.13
C PRO A 84 8.95 8.58 -17.28
N VAL A 85 7.66 8.31 -17.20
CA VAL A 85 6.66 8.82 -18.13
C VAL A 85 5.86 9.91 -17.44
N ASP A 86 6.02 11.17 -17.84
CA ASP A 86 5.38 12.35 -17.20
C ASP A 86 3.86 12.19 -17.00
N ALA A 87 3.17 11.58 -17.97
CA ALA A 87 1.73 11.34 -17.90
C ALA A 87 1.32 10.31 -16.83
N ALA A 88 2.29 9.58 -16.27
CA ALA A 88 2.12 8.51 -15.29
C ALA A 88 2.68 8.90 -13.90
N ASP A 89 2.75 10.20 -13.62
CA ASP A 89 3.02 10.76 -12.29
C ASP A 89 1.82 10.50 -11.36
N LEU A 90 2.07 9.75 -10.28
CA LEU A 90 1.05 9.37 -9.30
C LEU A 90 0.96 10.36 -8.12
N GLY A 91 1.85 11.34 -8.07
CA GLY A 91 1.87 12.40 -7.07
C GLY A 91 3.14 12.46 -6.22
N ALA A 92 3.12 13.37 -5.25
CA ALA A 92 4.22 13.57 -4.32
C ALA A 92 4.38 12.39 -3.36
N LEU A 93 5.63 12.04 -3.06
CA LEU A 93 5.94 11.03 -2.05
C LEU A 93 5.47 11.53 -0.68
N THR A 94 4.52 10.81 -0.09
CA THR A 94 3.82 11.25 1.13
C THR A 94 4.72 11.10 2.36
N ASN A 95 5.48 10.02 2.45
CA ASN A 95 6.43 9.77 3.53
C ASN A 95 7.75 9.25 2.97
N LEU A 96 8.86 9.66 3.57
CA LEU A 96 10.18 9.11 3.21
C LEU A 96 10.35 7.64 3.60
N ASN A 97 9.48 7.11 4.46
CA ASN A 97 9.58 5.75 4.98
C ASN A 97 8.22 5.10 5.14
N GLY A 98 8.20 3.77 4.99
CA GLY A 98 7.09 2.92 5.33
C GLY A 98 5.97 2.87 4.30
N LEU A 99 4.94 2.11 4.69
CA LEU A 99 3.80 1.74 3.85
C LEU A 99 3.02 2.98 3.39
N GLN A 100 2.79 3.06 2.08
CA GLN A 100 2.01 4.12 1.46
C GLN A 100 1.47 3.66 0.11
N ALA A 101 0.34 4.20 -0.31
CA ALA A 101 -0.35 3.76 -1.52
C ALA A 101 -0.77 4.95 -2.37
N TYR A 102 -0.66 4.76 -3.69
CA TYR A 102 -0.95 5.75 -4.71
C TYR A 102 -2.01 5.18 -5.65
N VAL A 103 -3.01 5.99 -5.99
CA VAL A 103 -4.02 5.60 -6.96
C VAL A 103 -3.39 5.61 -8.34
N VAL A 104 -3.48 4.49 -9.05
CA VAL A 104 -3.12 4.42 -10.47
C VAL A 104 -4.37 4.80 -11.29
N PRO A 105 -4.33 5.89 -12.07
CA PRO A 105 -5.45 6.26 -12.93
C PRO A 105 -5.78 5.16 -13.93
N ALA A 106 -7.07 4.86 -14.12
CA ALA A 106 -7.54 3.85 -15.06
C ALA A 106 -7.26 4.19 -16.54
N THR A 107 -6.80 5.41 -16.82
CA THR A 107 -6.37 5.87 -18.15
C THR A 107 -4.96 5.41 -18.50
N LEU A 108 -4.17 4.94 -17.53
CA LEU A 108 -2.83 4.41 -17.77
C LEU A 108 -2.88 2.95 -18.19
N ASP A 109 -2.11 2.61 -19.22
CA ASP A 109 -1.92 1.23 -19.67
C ASP A 109 -0.69 0.64 -18.98
N LEU A 110 -0.91 -0.05 -17.87
CA LEU A 110 0.13 -0.71 -17.09
C LEU A 110 0.88 -1.80 -17.85
N SER A 111 0.31 -2.36 -18.93
CA SER A 111 1.03 -3.35 -19.75
C SER A 111 2.23 -2.76 -20.50
N THR A 112 2.38 -1.44 -20.48
CA THR A 112 3.48 -0.70 -21.11
C THR A 112 4.36 0.03 -20.11
N LEU A 113 4.12 -0.12 -18.80
CA LEU A 113 4.80 0.58 -17.73
C LEU A 113 5.33 -0.45 -16.73
N ASP A 114 6.60 -0.82 -16.90
CA ASP A 114 7.27 -1.89 -16.17
C ASP A 114 8.28 -1.36 -15.13
N GLU A 115 8.32 -0.05 -14.92
CA GLU A 115 9.26 0.58 -13.99
C GLU A 115 8.53 1.53 -13.04
N VAL A 116 8.98 1.61 -11.79
CA VAL A 116 8.56 2.62 -10.81
C VAL A 116 9.77 3.46 -10.42
N TYR A 117 9.62 4.77 -10.45
CA TYR A 117 10.63 5.72 -10.03
C TYR A 117 10.18 6.49 -8.80
N ILE A 118 11.14 6.71 -7.90
CA ILE A 118 11.12 7.82 -6.96
C ILE A 118 11.89 8.95 -7.64
N TRP A 119 11.19 9.97 -8.13
CA TRP A 119 11.76 11.03 -8.97
C TRP A 119 11.84 12.34 -8.19
N CYS A 120 12.94 13.07 -8.30
CA CYS A 120 13.02 14.42 -7.78
C CYS A 120 12.58 15.39 -8.87
N GLU A 121 11.42 16.01 -8.71
CA GLU A 121 10.87 16.93 -9.71
C GLU A 121 11.75 18.18 -9.87
N GLU A 122 12.14 18.79 -8.75
CA GLU A 122 12.97 20.01 -8.71
C GLU A 122 14.30 19.85 -9.47
N PHE A 123 14.92 18.67 -9.40
CA PHE A 123 16.22 18.43 -10.04
C PHE A 123 16.15 17.57 -11.30
N SER A 124 14.98 17.03 -11.63
CA SER A 124 14.78 16.14 -12.77
C SER A 124 15.76 14.95 -12.78
N VAL A 125 15.87 14.25 -11.65
CA VAL A 125 16.74 13.07 -11.49
C VAL A 125 16.03 11.92 -10.76
N PRO A 126 16.38 10.65 -11.04
CA PRO A 126 15.87 9.52 -10.28
C PRO A 126 16.61 9.42 -8.94
N LEU A 127 15.85 9.34 -7.85
CA LEU A 127 16.34 9.07 -6.49
C LEU A 127 16.43 7.55 -6.22
N GLY A 128 15.56 6.80 -6.89
CA GLY A 128 15.59 5.34 -6.93
C GLY A 128 14.60 4.82 -7.96
N PHE A 129 14.76 3.57 -8.35
CA PHE A 129 13.87 2.91 -9.30
C PHE A 129 13.71 1.43 -8.97
N ALA A 130 12.62 0.83 -9.43
CA ALA A 130 12.32 -0.59 -9.30
C ALA A 130 11.66 -1.11 -10.58
N ASP A 131 12.16 -2.23 -11.10
CA ASP A 131 11.51 -2.96 -12.18
C ASP A 131 10.36 -3.81 -11.61
N LEU A 132 9.23 -3.84 -12.32
CA LEU A 132 8.03 -4.60 -11.98
C LEU A 132 8.04 -5.95 -12.71
N ASN A 133 7.91 -7.05 -11.96
CA ASN A 133 7.94 -8.43 -12.47
C ASN A 133 6.83 -9.29 -11.87
#